data_AF-A0A0R1XGE2-F1
#
_entry.id   AF-A0A0R1XGE2-F1
#
_cell.length_a   1.000
_cell.length_b   1.000
_cell.length_c   1.000
_cell.angle_alpha   90.00
_cell.angle_beta   90.00
_cell.angle_gamma   90.00
#
_symmetry.space_group_name_H-M   'P 1'
#
loop_
_entity.id
_entity.type
_entity.pdbx_description
1 polymer ?
#
loop_
_entity_poly.entity_id
_entity_poly.type
_entity_poly.pdbx_seq_one_letter_code
_entity_poly.pdbx_strand_id
1 'polypeptide(L)'
;MTALCEQVSVERLAYEAIQDNGVVLESGRKNPACQVLDSATAKVKSLAESLGLSPAARASLMNVETNDDDGNTDDIAAELVKKGDDQF
;
A
#
# COMPACT_ATOMS: atom_id res chain seq x y z
N MET A 1 13.44 2.56 -7.68
CA MET A 1 12.00 2.90 -7.78
C MET A 1 11.09 1.69 -7.64
N THR A 2 11.54 0.47 -8.01
CA THR A 2 10.78 -0.79 -7.90
C THR A 2 10.51 -1.29 -6.47
N ALA A 3 11.40 -1.00 -5.52
CA ALA A 3 11.31 -1.55 -4.16
C ALA A 3 10.06 -1.13 -3.36
N LEU A 4 9.46 0.04 -3.64
CA LEU A 4 8.23 0.46 -2.96
C LEU A 4 7.01 -0.29 -3.52
N CYS A 5 6.88 -0.35 -4.85
CA CYS A 5 5.77 -1.03 -5.51
C CYS A 5 5.74 -2.52 -5.16
N GLU A 6 6.90 -3.17 -5.15
CA GLU A 6 7.02 -4.59 -4.78
C GLU A 6 6.53 -4.82 -3.34
N GLN A 7 6.84 -3.90 -2.42
CA GLN A 7 6.41 -3.99 -1.03
C GLN A 7 4.92 -3.73 -0.83
N VAL A 8 4.32 -2.82 -1.62
CA VAL A 8 2.87 -2.60 -1.65
C VAL A 8 2.14 -3.83 -2.19
N SER A 9 2.66 -4.48 -3.24
CA SER A 9 2.08 -5.72 -3.75
C SER A 9 2.15 -6.85 -2.71
N VAL A 10 3.26 -6.98 -1.97
CA VAL A 10 3.40 -7.95 -0.88
C VAL A 10 2.42 -7.67 0.27
N GLU A 11 2.19 -6.40 0.60
CA GLU A 11 1.21 -6.00 1.63
C GLU A 11 -0.21 -6.43 1.23
N ARG A 12 -0.59 -6.23 -0.04
CA ARG A 12 -1.90 -6.63 -0.57
C ARG A 12 -2.11 -8.15 -0.55
N LEU A 13 -1.13 -8.92 -1.00
CA LEU A 13 -1.18 -10.38 -0.94
C LEU A 13 -1.32 -10.89 0.51
N ALA A 14 -0.67 -10.23 1.46
CA ALA A 14 -0.80 -10.57 2.87
C ALA A 14 -2.21 -10.25 3.41
N TYR A 15 -2.83 -9.14 2.98
CA TYR A 15 -4.22 -8.82 3.30
C TYR A 15 -5.20 -9.87 2.76
N GLU A 16 -5.08 -10.26 1.49
CA GLU A 16 -5.93 -11.29 0.88
C GLU A 16 -5.79 -12.62 1.62
N ALA A 17 -4.57 -13.03 1.96
CA ALA A 17 -4.32 -14.27 2.70
C ALA A 17 -4.92 -14.26 4.10
N ILE A 18 -4.99 -13.11 4.77
CA ILE A 18 -5.65 -12.94 6.08
C ILE A 18 -7.16 -12.91 5.92
N GLN A 19 -7.69 -12.32 4.85
CA GLN A 19 -9.13 -12.29 4.58
C GLN A 19 -9.68 -13.70 4.32
N ASP A 20 -8.93 -14.53 3.59
CA ASP A 20 -9.34 -15.90 3.24
C ASP A 20 -9.12 -16.89 4.39
N ASN A 21 -7.97 -16.84 5.06
CA ASN A 21 -7.59 -17.82 6.08
C ASN A 21 -7.80 -17.36 7.53
N GLY A 22 -8.16 -16.09 7.74
CA GLY A 22 -8.24 -15.48 9.06
C GLY A 22 -6.88 -15.20 9.72
N VAL A 23 -6.94 -14.58 10.90
CA VAL A 23 -5.75 -14.20 11.70
C VAL A 23 -5.12 -15.42 12.41
N VAL A 24 -5.92 -16.46 12.65
CA VAL A 24 -5.51 -17.71 13.28
C VAL A 24 -5.94 -18.85 12.37
N LEU A 25 -4.99 -19.69 11.97
CA LEU A 25 -5.24 -20.85 11.14
C LEU A 25 -5.95 -21.95 11.93
N GLU A 26 -6.60 -22.91 11.26
CA GLU A 26 -7.27 -24.05 11.92
C GLU A 26 -6.36 -24.87 12.83
N SER A 27 -5.04 -24.83 12.60
CA SER A 27 -4.03 -25.45 13.47
C SER A 27 -3.82 -24.75 14.82
N GLY A 28 -4.53 -23.64 15.08
CA GLY A 28 -4.37 -22.80 16.28
C GLY A 28 -3.15 -21.87 16.24
N ARG A 29 -2.36 -21.91 15.15
CA ARG A 29 -1.19 -21.06 14.96
C ARG A 29 -1.58 -19.73 14.31
N LYS A 30 -0.90 -18.65 14.70
CA LYS A 30 -1.05 -17.34 14.07
C LYS A 30 -0.70 -17.43 12.58
N ASN A 31 -1.50 -16.79 11.74
CA ASN A 31 -1.26 -16.73 10.31
C ASN A 31 0.07 -15.98 10.05
N PRO A 32 1.07 -16.60 9.37
CA PRO A 32 2.33 -15.93 9.05
C PRO A 32 2.15 -14.70 8.15
N ALA A 33 1.04 -14.62 7.39
CA ALA A 33 0.68 -13.44 6.61
C ALA A 33 0.53 -12.19 7.48
N CYS A 34 0.11 -12.30 8.75
CA CYS A 34 0.06 -11.16 9.66
C CYS A 34 1.45 -10.57 9.93
N GLN A 35 2.48 -11.41 10.03
CA GLN A 35 3.85 -10.94 10.25
C GLN A 35 4.43 -10.32 8.97
N VAL A 36 4.08 -10.88 7.81
CA VAL A 36 4.44 -10.32 6.51
C VAL A 36 3.79 -8.94 6.33
N LEU A 37 2.52 -8.79 6.70
CA LEU A 37 1.80 -7.53 6.66
C LEU A 37 2.49 -6.46 7.52
N ASP A 38 2.72 -6.76 8.81
CA ASP A 38 3.40 -5.82 9.73
C ASP A 38 4.78 -5.38 9.18
N SER A 39 5.54 -6.32 8.61
CA SER A 39 6.86 -6.02 8.04
C SER A 39 6.78 -5.20 6.75
N ALA A 40 5.82 -5.50 5.89
CA ALA A 40 5.61 -4.79 4.63
C ALA A 40 5.14 -3.35 4.89
N THR A 41 4.15 -3.14 5.77
CA THR A 41 3.66 -1.81 6.15
C THR A 41 4.78 -0.96 6.75
N ALA A 42 5.63 -1.53 7.60
CA ALA A 42 6.80 -0.83 8.15
C ALA A 42 7.79 -0.41 7.06
N LYS A 43 8.06 -1.29 6.08
CA LYS A 43 8.97 -0.99 4.96
C LYS A 43 8.39 0.04 4.00
N VAL A 44 7.10 -0.04 3.67
CA VAL A 44 6.39 1.01 2.91
C VAL A 44 6.49 2.34 3.64
N LYS A 45 6.37 2.32 4.99
CA LYS A 45 6.54 3.49 5.84
C LYS A 45 7.99 4.02 5.88
N SER A 46 9.02 3.20 5.77
CA SER A 46 10.40 3.72 5.71
C SER A 46 10.75 4.20 4.30
N LEU A 47 10.31 3.48 3.27
CA LEU A 47 10.65 3.77 1.87
C LEU A 47 9.95 5.02 1.36
N ALA A 48 8.66 5.21 1.64
CA ALA A 48 7.98 6.43 1.21
C ALA A 48 8.43 7.69 1.98
N GLU A 49 8.94 7.57 3.21
CA GLU A 49 9.58 8.67 3.94
C GLU A 49 10.91 9.04 3.28
N SER A 50 11.68 8.03 2.89
CA SER A 50 12.94 8.19 2.17
C SER A 50 12.76 8.79 0.77
N LEU A 51 11.58 8.62 0.17
CA LEU A 51 11.21 9.20 -1.13
C LEU A 51 10.55 10.58 -1.02
N GLY A 52 10.38 11.13 0.19
CA GLY A 52 9.75 12.43 0.40
C GLY A 52 8.24 12.47 0.17
N LEU A 53 7.58 11.31 0.12
CA LEU A 53 6.13 11.23 -0.02
C LEU A 53 5.48 11.70 1.29
N SER A 54 4.65 12.74 1.20
CA SER A 54 3.89 13.25 2.34
C SER A 54 2.91 12.18 2.86
N PRO A 55 2.50 12.25 4.15
CA PRO A 55 1.48 11.34 4.70
C PRO A 55 0.17 11.33 3.90
N ALA A 56 -0.17 12.45 3.22
CA ALA A 56 -1.33 12.56 2.34
C ALA A 56 -1.16 11.79 1.02
N ALA A 57 0.04 11.82 0.42
CA ALA A 57 0.35 11.03 -0.77
C ALA A 57 0.31 9.52 -0.47
N ARG A 58 0.71 9.13 0.74
CA ARG A 58 0.56 7.75 1.24
C ARG A 58 -0.89 7.31 1.42
N ALA A 59 -1.71 8.14 2.06
CA ALA A 59 -3.11 7.83 2.26
C ALA A 59 -3.83 7.68 0.91
N SER A 60 -3.50 8.54 -0.07
CA SER A 60 -4.03 8.39 -1.43
C SER A 60 -3.60 7.06 -2.07
N LEU A 61 -2.33 6.67 -1.99
CA LEU A 61 -1.87 5.37 -2.53
C LEU A 61 -2.54 4.15 -1.85
N MET A 62 -2.76 4.20 -0.54
CA MET A 62 -3.50 3.15 0.19
C MET A 62 -5.01 3.16 -0.13
N ASN A 63 -5.57 4.31 -0.51
CA ASN A 63 -6.99 4.49 -0.76
C ASN A 63 -7.36 4.45 -2.27
N VAL A 64 -6.41 4.15 -3.15
CA VAL A 64 -6.64 4.01 -4.62
C VAL A 64 -7.21 2.63 -4.99
N GLU A 65 -7.63 1.81 -4.03
CA GLU A 65 -8.46 0.65 -4.33
C GLU A 65 -9.92 0.93 -4.03
N THR A 66 -10.65 1.41 -5.04
CA THR A 66 -12.08 1.08 -5.27
C THR A 66 -12.61 1.56 -6.62
N ASN A 67 -11.84 2.30 -7.43
CA ASN A 67 -12.25 2.59 -8.80
C ASN A 67 -11.46 1.72 -9.78
N ASP A 68 -12.01 0.54 -10.01
CA ASP A 68 -11.77 -0.27 -11.21
C ASP A 68 -12.22 0.57 -12.41
N ASP A 69 -11.33 1.40 -12.95
CA ASP A 69 -11.54 2.03 -14.25
C ASP A 69 -10.25 2.00 -15.07
N ASP A 70 -10.41 1.48 -16.27
CA ASP A 70 -9.42 1.01 -17.24
C ASP A 70 -8.71 2.20 -17.90
N GLY A 71 -7.88 2.93 -17.14
CA GLY A 71 -7.32 4.21 -17.57
C GLY A 71 -5.89 4.49 -17.09
N ASN A 72 -4.93 4.15 -17.96
CA ASN A 72 -3.61 4.78 -18.11
C ASN A 72 -2.85 5.22 -16.82
N THR A 73 -2.02 4.31 -16.30
CA THR A 73 -1.16 4.48 -15.11
C THR A 73 -0.17 5.67 -15.15
N ASP A 74 0.06 6.29 -16.32
CA ASP A 74 1.05 7.37 -16.47
C ASP A 74 0.57 8.75 -15.98
N ASP A 75 -0.74 8.97 -15.79
CA ASP A 75 -1.30 10.28 -15.40
C ASP A 75 -1.41 10.51 -13.89
N ILE A 76 -1.28 9.46 -13.08
CA ILE A 76 -1.49 9.51 -11.62
C ILE A 76 -0.42 10.38 -10.92
N ALA A 77 0.82 10.35 -11.42
CA ALA A 77 1.91 11.17 -10.87
C ALA A 77 1.71 12.67 -11.14
N ALA A 78 1.09 13.04 -12.25
CA ALA A 78 0.84 14.42 -12.62
C ALA A 78 -0.34 15.04 -11.84
N GLU A 79 -1.38 14.25 -11.55
CA GLU A 79 -2.51 14.71 -10.74
C GLU A 79 -2.12 14.97 -9.27
N LEU A 80 -1.24 14.16 -8.70
CA LEU A 80 -0.80 14.31 -7.30
C LEU A 80 0.05 15.57 -7.07
N VAL A 81 0.81 16.02 -8.08
CA VAL A 81 1.55 17.28 -8.02
C VAL A 81 0.61 18.48 -8.08
N LYS A 82 -0.45 18.40 -8.90
CA LYS A 82 -1.37 19.52 -9.12
C LYS A 82 -2.25 19.82 -7.91
N LYS A 83 -2.61 18.79 -7.14
CA LYS A 83 -3.46 18.92 -5.94
C LYS A 83 -2.74 19.47 -4.70
N GLY A 84 -1.42 19.63 -4.76
CA GLY A 84 -0.59 20.17 -3.67
C GLY A 84 -0.51 21.69 -3.61
N ASP A 85 -0.87 22.41 -4.68
CA ASP A 85 -0.74 23.87 -4.78
C ASP A 85 -2.02 24.64 -4.36
N ASP A 86 -3.17 23.95 -4.25
CA ASP A 86 -4.49 24.56 -3.97
C ASP A 86 -4.85 24.66 -2.47
N GLN A 87 -3.86 24.54 -1.56
CA GLN A 87 -4.07 24.75 -0.13
C GLN A 87 -3.11 25.82 0.42
N PHE A 88 -3.29 27.05 -0.06
CA PHE A 88 -2.88 28.28 0.63
C PHE A 88 -4.07 28.90 1.38
#